data_AF-A0A5E4J0Q6-F1
#
_entry.id   AF-A0A5E4J0Q6-F1
#
_cell.length_a   1.000
_cell.length_b   1.000
_cell.length_c   1.000
_cell.angle_alpha   90.00
_cell.angle_beta   90.00
_cell.angle_gamma   90.00
#
_symmetry.space_group_name_H-M   'P 1'
#
loop_
_entity.id
_entity.type
_entity.pdbx_description
1 polymer ?
#
loop_
_entity_poly.entity_id
_entity_poly.type
_entity_poly.pdbx_seq_one_letter_code
_entity_poly.pdbx_strand_id
1 'polypeptide(L)'
;MEEFLTLRDLFNKELSISEIARQTGHSRVTVRKYLNSQVPPLPQKRSRKPRKLDGHREYIIDRLKECPLSQELLYDNITQIVKKRSPKSSDSTWNSHYQDFFEHYGFIPRLCRPYRPQTKGKIERTVEFVKKDFFMGGRFTSFTDLNSQLQKWLSRVILMQKMLRRQAPSINASFEA
;
A
#
# COMPACT_ATOMS: atom_id res chain seq x y z
N MET A 1 -33.60 2.24 -17.92
CA MET A 1 -35.04 2.61 -17.90
C MET A 1 -35.87 1.47 -18.46
N GLU A 2 -35.44 0.87 -19.58
CA GLU A 2 -36.03 -0.33 -20.18
C GLU A 2 -36.20 -1.50 -19.18
N GLU A 3 -35.16 -1.87 -18.43
CA GLU A 3 -35.22 -2.98 -17.44
C GLU A 3 -36.32 -2.83 -16.38
N PHE A 4 -36.63 -1.58 -15.99
CA PHE A 4 -37.65 -1.34 -14.96
C PHE A 4 -39.07 -1.50 -15.51
N LEU A 5 -39.29 -1.14 -16.78
CA LEU A 5 -40.57 -1.29 -17.46
C LEU A 5 -40.84 -2.76 -17.80
N THR A 6 -39.82 -3.50 -18.29
CA THR A 6 -39.97 -4.92 -18.59
C THR A 6 -40.33 -5.74 -17.35
N LEU A 7 -39.73 -5.44 -16.19
CA LEU A 7 -40.06 -6.10 -14.93
C LEU A 7 -41.50 -5.86 -14.48
N ARG A 8 -42.02 -4.64 -14.66
CA ARG A 8 -43.42 -4.30 -14.34
C ARG A 8 -44.41 -4.91 -15.31
N ASP A 9 -44.10 -4.92 -16.60
CA ASP A 9 -44.95 -5.54 -17.62
C ASP A 9 -45.07 -7.06 -17.42
N LEU A 10 -43.97 -7.73 -17.06
CA LEU A 10 -44.00 -9.16 -16.73
C LEU A 10 -44.79 -9.43 -15.43
N PHE A 11 -44.73 -8.54 -14.45
CA PHE A 11 -45.54 -8.66 -13.24
C PHE A 11 -47.04 -8.44 -13.51
N ASN A 12 -47.38 -7.48 -14.37
CA ASN A 12 -48.76 -7.24 -14.80
C ASN A 12 -49.35 -8.39 -15.62
N LYS A 13 -48.51 -9.24 -16.22
CA LYS A 13 -48.89 -10.50 -16.89
C LYS A 13 -49.04 -11.68 -15.90
N GLU A 14 -49.15 -11.40 -14.60
CA GLU A 14 -49.30 -12.37 -13.51
C GLU A 14 -48.15 -13.38 -13.34
N LEU A 15 -46.96 -13.09 -13.89
CA LEU A 15 -45.81 -13.94 -13.63
C LEU A 15 -45.31 -13.78 -12.20
N SER A 16 -44.96 -14.90 -11.56
CA SER A 16 -44.38 -14.89 -10.22
C SER A 16 -43.01 -14.23 -10.21
N ILE A 17 -42.62 -13.63 -9.08
CA ILE A 17 -41.30 -13.00 -8.88
C ILE A 17 -40.15 -13.96 -9.25
N SER A 18 -40.31 -15.26 -8.98
CA SER A 18 -39.33 -16.30 -9.32
C SER A 18 -39.19 -16.51 -10.83
N GLU A 19 -40.30 -16.48 -11.56
CA GLU A 19 -40.32 -16.65 -13.01
C GLU A 19 -39.76 -15.40 -13.72
N ILE A 20 -40.11 -14.22 -13.22
CA ILE A 20 -39.53 -12.95 -13.69
C ILE A 20 -38.01 -12.94 -13.48
N ALA A 21 -37.52 -13.40 -12.33
CA ALA A 21 -36.09 -13.51 -12.06
C ALA A 21 -35.39 -14.50 -13.01
N ARG A 22 -36.05 -15.61 -13.35
CA ARG A 22 -35.52 -16.62 -14.29
C ARG A 22 -35.42 -16.07 -15.72
N GLN A 23 -36.43 -15.34 -16.17
CA GLN A 23 -36.49 -14.80 -17.53
C GLN A 23 -35.59 -13.57 -17.72
N THR A 24 -35.48 -12.71 -16.71
CA THR A 24 -34.70 -11.46 -16.81
C THR A 24 -33.24 -11.62 -16.37
N GLY A 25 -32.86 -12.75 -15.76
CA GLY A 25 -31.52 -12.97 -15.21
C GLY A 25 -31.20 -12.14 -13.96
N HIS A 26 -32.13 -11.32 -13.48
CA HIS A 26 -31.97 -10.55 -12.26
C HIS A 26 -32.22 -11.41 -11.02
N SER A 27 -31.50 -11.10 -9.92
CA SER A 27 -31.81 -11.69 -8.63
C SER A 27 -33.24 -11.38 -8.21
N ARG A 28 -33.96 -12.37 -7.67
CA ARG A 28 -35.27 -12.22 -7.02
C ARG A 28 -35.35 -11.06 -6.02
N VAL A 29 -34.24 -10.71 -5.35
CA VAL A 29 -34.16 -9.53 -4.47
C VAL A 29 -34.22 -8.22 -5.26
N THR A 30 -33.59 -8.19 -6.44
CA THR A 30 -33.60 -7.04 -7.35
C THR A 30 -34.98 -6.86 -7.97
N VAL A 31 -35.60 -7.95 -8.46
CA VAL A 31 -36.98 -7.93 -8.96
C VAL A 31 -37.93 -7.36 -7.91
N ARG A 32 -37.87 -7.89 -6.67
CA ARG A 32 -38.69 -7.41 -5.56
C ARG A 32 -38.44 -5.93 -5.23
N LYS A 33 -37.18 -5.50 -5.22
CA LYS A 33 -36.80 -4.10 -5.00
C LYS A 33 -37.38 -3.18 -6.08
N TYR A 34 -37.35 -3.61 -7.35
CA TYR A 34 -37.82 -2.82 -8.48
C TYR A 34 -39.36 -2.73 -8.50
N LEU A 35 -40.06 -3.84 -8.22
CA LEU A 35 -41.53 -3.84 -8.12
C LEU A 35 -42.04 -2.98 -6.96
N ASN A 36 -41.33 -2.98 -5.82
CA ASN A 36 -41.70 -2.16 -4.67
C ASN A 36 -41.33 -0.67 -4.80
N SER A 37 -40.54 -0.30 -5.81
CA SER A 37 -40.12 1.09 -6.03
C SER A 37 -41.03 1.76 -7.04
N GLN A 38 -41.54 2.97 -6.76
CA GLN A 38 -42.36 3.73 -7.71
C GLN A 38 -41.54 4.25 -8.90
N VAL A 39 -40.24 4.49 -8.69
CA VAL A 39 -39.26 5.02 -9.65
C VAL A 39 -38.08 4.04 -9.75
N PRO A 40 -37.40 3.90 -10.91
CA PRO A 40 -36.24 3.03 -11.04
C PRO A 40 -35.18 3.36 -9.99
N PRO A 41 -34.79 2.41 -9.11
CA PRO A 41 -33.81 2.70 -8.08
C PRO A 41 -32.44 2.94 -8.70
N LEU A 42 -31.88 4.14 -8.51
CA LEU A 42 -30.54 4.46 -8.99
C LEU A 42 -29.47 3.67 -8.21
N PRO A 43 -28.38 3.23 -8.87
CA PRO A 43 -27.26 2.62 -8.18
C PRO A 43 -26.66 3.61 -7.17
N GLN A 44 -26.74 3.28 -5.87
CA GLN A 44 -26.07 4.07 -4.84
C GLN A 44 -24.57 3.74 -4.85
N LYS A 45 -23.74 4.73 -5.15
CA LYS A 45 -22.28 4.61 -5.02
C LYS A 45 -21.94 4.55 -3.53
N ARG A 46 -21.46 3.40 -3.05
CA ARG A 46 -21.06 3.26 -1.64
C ARG A 46 -20.04 4.33 -1.29
N SER A 47 -20.25 5.08 -0.21
CA SER A 47 -19.26 6.02 0.31
C SER A 47 -17.98 5.23 0.63
N ARG A 48 -16.82 5.74 0.19
CA ARG A 48 -15.54 5.10 0.50
C ARG A 48 -15.33 5.25 2.00
N LYS A 49 -15.12 4.12 2.69
CA LYS A 49 -14.69 4.14 4.09
C LYS A 49 -13.35 4.90 4.17
N PRO A 50 -13.12 5.70 5.22
CA PRO A 50 -11.82 6.33 5.45
C PRO A 50 -10.75 5.24 5.50
N ARG A 51 -9.64 5.45 4.79
CA ARG A 51 -8.51 4.53 4.75
C ARG A 51 -7.74 4.68 6.05
N LYS A 52 -7.17 3.59 6.54
CA LYS A 52 -6.39 3.56 7.80
C LYS A 52 -5.25 4.59 7.84
N LEU A 53 -4.75 5.02 6.68
CA LEU A 53 -3.62 5.93 6.54
C LEU A 53 -4.02 7.37 6.22
N ASP A 54 -5.31 7.69 6.09
CA ASP A 54 -5.73 9.03 5.66
C ASP A 54 -5.24 10.11 6.63
N GLY A 55 -5.19 9.83 7.95
CA GLY A 55 -4.67 10.75 8.97
C GLY A 55 -3.15 10.99 8.95
N HIS A 56 -2.38 10.16 8.23
CA HIS A 56 -0.93 10.28 8.10
C HIS A 56 -0.48 10.61 6.68
N ARG A 57 -1.43 10.86 5.77
CA ARG A 57 -1.18 11.00 4.34
C ARG A 57 -0.22 12.14 4.03
N GLU A 58 -0.46 13.32 4.59
CA GLU A 58 0.39 14.50 4.37
C GLU A 58 1.80 14.27 4.88
N TYR A 59 1.94 13.75 6.11
CA TYR A 59 3.24 13.38 6.67
C TYR A 59 4.01 12.41 5.75
N ILE A 60 3.37 11.35 5.25
CA ILE A 60 4.03 10.39 4.37
C ILE A 60 4.49 11.08 3.08
N ILE A 61 3.64 11.91 2.46
CA ILE A 61 3.98 12.63 1.24
C ILE A 61 5.17 13.58 1.46
N ASP A 62 5.18 14.34 2.54
CA ASP A 62 6.26 15.29 2.81
C ASP A 62 7.58 14.56 3.09
N ARG A 63 7.54 13.42 3.79
CA ARG A 63 8.72 12.57 3.98
C ARG A 63 9.23 11.96 2.67
N LEU A 64 8.34 11.61 1.74
CA LEU A 64 8.71 11.16 0.40
C LEU A 64 9.33 12.27 -0.45
N LYS A 65 8.98 13.54 -0.21
CA LYS A 65 9.62 14.69 -0.86
C LYS A 65 11.00 15.00 -0.26
N GLU A 66 11.14 14.94 1.07
CA GLU A 66 12.39 15.24 1.77
C GLU A 66 13.50 14.21 1.51
N CYS A 67 13.12 12.94 1.35
CA CYS A 67 14.02 11.87 0.93
C CYS A 67 13.60 11.43 -0.47
N PRO A 68 14.22 11.94 -1.55
CA PRO A 68 13.95 11.40 -2.88
C PRO A 68 14.16 9.90 -2.82
N LEU A 69 13.09 9.15 -3.06
CA LEU A 69 13.12 7.69 -3.05
C LEU A 69 14.29 7.25 -3.94
N SER A 70 15.10 6.33 -3.44
CA SER A 70 16.00 5.61 -4.33
C SER A 70 15.16 5.02 -5.46
N GLN A 71 15.64 5.15 -6.70
CA GLN A 71 14.93 4.63 -7.87
C GLN A 71 14.52 3.16 -7.70
N GLU A 72 15.23 2.41 -6.86
CA GLU A 72 14.91 1.03 -6.49
C GLU A 72 14.63 0.87 -4.98
N LEU A 73 13.57 0.13 -4.63
CA LEU A 73 13.23 -0.25 -3.26
C LEU A 73 13.20 -1.78 -3.12
N LEU A 74 13.93 -2.30 -2.13
CA LEU A 74 14.01 -3.73 -1.88
C LEU A 74 12.89 -4.19 -0.94
N TYR A 75 12.08 -5.14 -1.40
CA TYR A 75 10.93 -5.70 -0.71
C TYR A 75 11.07 -7.20 -0.48
N ASP A 76 10.42 -7.66 0.59
CA ASP A 76 10.29 -9.08 0.89
C ASP A 76 9.24 -9.75 -0.02
N ASN A 77 9.26 -11.07 -0.13
CA ASN A 77 8.39 -11.85 -1.02
C ASN A 77 6.98 -12.09 -0.44
N ILE A 78 6.42 -11.09 0.25
CA ILE A 78 5.10 -11.21 0.88
C ILE A 78 3.98 -11.13 -0.17
N THR A 79 2.87 -11.82 0.09
CA THR A 79 1.73 -11.93 -0.85
C THR A 79 1.03 -10.60 -1.13
N GLN A 80 1.16 -9.62 -0.23
CA GLN A 80 0.70 -8.25 -0.45
C GLN A 80 1.43 -7.55 -1.60
N ILE A 81 2.65 -8.00 -1.92
CA ILE A 81 3.53 -7.41 -2.92
C ILE A 81 3.55 -8.28 -4.18
N VAL A 82 3.86 -9.56 -4.03
CA VAL A 82 4.04 -10.51 -5.14
C VAL A 82 3.10 -11.70 -5.01
N LYS A 83 2.33 -12.00 -6.06
CA LYS A 83 1.43 -13.16 -6.14
C LYS A 83 2.14 -14.39 -6.69
N LYS A 84 2.99 -14.21 -7.70
CA LYS A 84 3.86 -15.27 -8.26
C LYS A 84 5.21 -14.69 -8.57
N ARG A 85 6.27 -15.37 -8.14
CA ARG A 85 7.65 -14.92 -8.30
C ARG A 85 8.27 -15.50 -9.56
N SER A 86 9.01 -14.67 -10.28
CA SER A 86 9.88 -15.06 -11.39
C SER A 86 11.36 -14.92 -10.99
N PRO A 87 12.31 -15.55 -11.72
CA PRO A 87 13.75 -15.43 -11.43
C PRO A 87 14.24 -13.98 -11.47
N LYS A 88 13.72 -13.18 -12.41
CA LYS A 88 13.88 -11.72 -12.45
C LYS A 88 12.71 -11.05 -11.74
N SER A 89 13.02 -10.01 -10.97
CA SER A 89 12.01 -9.26 -10.22
C SER A 89 10.99 -8.57 -11.14
N SER A 90 11.43 -8.07 -12.30
CA SER A 90 10.58 -7.42 -13.31
C SER A 90 9.47 -8.34 -13.82
N ASP A 91 9.76 -9.64 -13.92
CA ASP A 91 8.89 -10.61 -14.59
C ASP A 91 7.93 -11.27 -13.59
N SER A 92 7.93 -10.82 -12.33
CA SER A 92 7.09 -11.36 -11.27
C SER A 92 5.66 -10.83 -11.40
N THR A 93 4.68 -11.68 -11.09
CA THR A 93 3.27 -11.25 -11.05
C THR A 93 3.03 -10.47 -9.77
N TRP A 94 2.94 -9.15 -9.90
CA TRP A 94 2.66 -8.22 -8.80
C TRP A 94 1.20 -8.33 -8.34
N ASN A 95 0.96 -7.88 -7.11
CA ASN A 95 -0.39 -7.59 -6.67
C ASN A 95 -0.90 -6.34 -7.41
N SER A 96 -2.13 -6.36 -7.94
CA SER A 96 -2.70 -5.24 -8.71
C SER A 96 -2.69 -3.93 -7.93
N HIS A 97 -3.06 -3.95 -6.65
CA HIS A 97 -3.04 -2.75 -5.81
C HIS A 97 -1.62 -2.24 -5.54
N TYR A 98 -0.65 -3.14 -5.52
CA TYR A 98 0.74 -2.78 -5.31
C TYR A 98 1.37 -2.24 -6.60
N GLN A 99 0.98 -2.78 -7.75
CA GLN A 99 1.34 -2.27 -9.06
C GLN A 99 0.90 -0.82 -9.25
N ASP A 100 -0.39 -0.54 -9.02
CA ASP A 100 -0.92 0.83 -9.06
C ASP A 100 -0.14 1.77 -8.12
N PHE A 101 0.31 1.26 -6.97
CA PHE A 101 1.05 2.02 -5.99
C PHE A 101 2.44 2.41 -6.49
N PHE A 102 3.26 1.45 -6.91
CA PHE A 102 4.64 1.79 -7.31
C PHE A 102 4.70 2.55 -8.64
N GLU A 103 3.75 2.33 -9.56
CA GLU A 103 3.64 3.12 -10.80
C GLU A 103 3.25 4.57 -10.49
N HIS A 104 2.33 4.80 -9.55
CA HIS A 104 1.93 6.15 -9.15
C HIS A 104 3.06 6.95 -8.50
N TYR A 105 3.86 6.31 -7.65
CA TYR A 105 4.98 6.97 -6.95
C TYR A 105 6.30 6.92 -7.72
N GLY A 106 6.37 6.20 -8.84
CA GLY A 106 7.52 6.19 -9.76
C GLY A 106 8.78 5.49 -9.23
N PHE A 107 8.64 4.47 -8.36
CA PHE A 107 9.78 3.69 -7.87
C PHE A 107 9.77 2.25 -8.41
N ILE A 108 10.94 1.63 -8.49
CA ILE A 108 11.11 0.26 -9.01
C ILE A 108 11.20 -0.71 -7.83
N PRO A 109 10.20 -1.60 -7.61
CA PRO A 109 10.31 -2.63 -6.59
C PRO A 109 11.27 -3.74 -7.03
N ARG A 110 12.21 -4.07 -6.14
CA ARG A 110 13.10 -5.23 -6.24
C ARG A 110 12.72 -6.25 -5.18
N LEU A 111 12.61 -7.52 -5.55
CA LEU A 111 12.36 -8.60 -4.61
C LEU A 111 13.67 -9.19 -4.06
N CYS A 112 13.70 -9.43 -2.75
CA CYS A 112 14.76 -10.19 -2.11
C CYS A 112 14.93 -11.57 -2.76
N ARG A 113 16.18 -11.96 -3.01
CA ARG A 113 16.50 -13.32 -3.49
C ARG A 113 16.22 -14.32 -2.35
N PRO A 114 15.40 -15.36 -2.56
CA PRO A 114 15.19 -16.41 -1.58
C PRO A 114 16.53 -17.05 -1.18
N TYR A 115 16.62 -17.48 0.09
CA TYR A 115 17.80 -18.15 0.65
C TYR A 115 19.09 -17.33 0.62
N ARG A 116 19.00 -15.99 0.54
CA ARG A 116 20.13 -15.07 0.75
C ARG A 116 19.85 -14.10 1.91
N PRO A 117 20.10 -14.52 3.18
CA PRO A 117 19.91 -13.65 4.34
C PRO A 117 20.76 -12.36 4.28
N GLN A 118 21.94 -12.42 3.65
CA GLN A 118 22.84 -11.27 3.49
C GLN A 118 22.17 -10.01 2.89
N THR A 119 21.19 -10.20 2.01
CA THR A 119 20.51 -9.11 1.30
C THR A 119 19.67 -8.20 2.22
N LYS A 120 19.28 -8.70 3.40
CA LYS A 120 18.51 -7.96 4.41
C LYS A 120 19.38 -7.36 5.52
N GLY A 121 20.67 -7.68 5.54
CA GLY A 121 21.60 -7.32 6.61
C GLY A 121 21.72 -5.82 6.88
N LYS A 122 21.50 -4.95 5.89
CA LYS A 122 21.48 -3.49 6.09
C LYS A 122 20.36 -3.05 7.05
N ILE A 123 19.17 -3.61 6.88
CA ILE A 123 18.01 -3.29 7.71
C ILE A 123 18.17 -3.94 9.09
N GLU A 124 18.59 -5.21 9.14
CA GLU A 124 18.78 -5.94 10.40
C GLU A 124 19.83 -5.28 11.29
N ARG A 125 20.97 -4.88 10.71
CA ARG A 125 22.03 -4.16 11.44
C ARG A 125 21.59 -2.78 11.92
N THR A 126 20.73 -2.11 11.15
CA THR A 126 20.14 -0.82 11.57
C THR A 126 19.17 -1.00 12.73
N VAL A 127 18.31 -2.03 12.68
CA VAL A 127 17.39 -2.36 13.77
C VAL A 127 18.16 -2.76 15.03
N GLU A 128 19.22 -3.55 14.87
CA GLU A 128 20.10 -3.93 15.98
C GLU A 128 20.81 -2.70 16.58
N PHE A 129 21.30 -1.79 15.74
CA PHE A 129 21.88 -0.52 16.19
C PHE A 129 20.88 0.32 16.99
N VAL A 130 19.64 0.49 16.50
CA VAL A 130 18.59 1.21 17.25
C VAL A 130 18.31 0.54 18.59
N LYS A 131 18.23 -0.79 18.64
CA LYS A 131 18.01 -1.53 19.90
C LYS A 131 19.14 -1.33 20.90
N LYS A 132 20.39 -1.42 20.45
CA LYS A 132 21.58 -1.29 21.30
C LYS A 132 21.85 0.15 21.75
N ASP A 133 21.63 1.13 20.88
CA ASP A 133 22.01 2.52 21.13
C ASP A 133 20.86 3.33 21.75
N PHE A 134 19.64 3.20 21.22
CA PHE A 134 18.48 3.97 21.70
C PHE A 134 17.75 3.28 22.86
N PHE A 135 17.42 1.98 22.72
CA PHE A 135 16.55 1.31 23.68
C PHE A 135 17.27 0.78 24.92
N MET A 136 18.49 0.22 24.80
CA MET A 136 19.21 -0.32 25.97
C MET A 136 19.63 0.75 26.99
N GLY A 137 19.69 2.02 26.60
CA GLY A 137 20.05 3.13 27.51
C GLY A 137 18.87 4.02 27.94
N GLY A 138 17.67 3.81 27.39
CA GLY A 138 16.53 4.70 27.57
C GLY A 138 15.60 4.27 28.71
N ARG A 139 15.26 5.20 29.60
CA ARG A 139 14.09 5.08 30.47
C ARG A 139 12.97 5.91 29.86
N PHE A 140 11.82 5.28 29.63
CA PHE A 140 10.67 5.93 29.00
C PHE A 140 9.50 5.91 29.98
N THR A 141 8.90 7.06 30.20
CA THR A 141 7.77 7.22 31.12
C THR A 141 6.41 7.25 30.41
N SER A 142 6.41 7.60 29.13
CA SER A 142 5.21 7.70 28.29
C SER A 142 5.56 7.55 26.80
N PHE A 143 4.56 7.25 25.97
CA PHE A 143 4.71 7.19 24.51
C PHE A 143 5.13 8.55 23.91
N THR A 144 4.62 9.65 24.46
CA THR A 144 5.00 11.01 24.05
C THR A 144 6.47 11.32 24.37
N ASP A 145 6.92 10.87 25.55
CA ASP A 145 8.30 10.98 26.01
C ASP A 145 9.23 10.15 25.12
N LEU A 146 8.85 8.90 24.82
CA LEU A 146 9.57 8.03 23.89
C LEU A 146 9.72 8.67 22.49
N ASN A 147 8.63 9.20 21.93
CA ASN A 147 8.68 9.85 20.61
C ASN A 147 9.58 11.10 20.64
N SER A 148 9.53 11.89 21.71
CA SER A 148 10.37 13.08 21.86
C SER A 148 11.85 12.72 21.97
N GLN A 149 12.18 11.70 22.77
CA GLN A 149 13.54 11.18 22.89
C GLN A 149 14.04 10.58 21.57
N LEU A 150 13.18 9.85 20.85
CA LEU A 150 13.50 9.26 19.55
C LEU A 150 13.82 10.33 18.50
N GLN A 151 13.06 11.42 18.44
CA GLN A 151 13.33 12.53 17.52
C GLN A 151 14.65 13.24 17.82
N LYS A 152 14.98 13.45 19.10
CA LYS A 152 16.27 14.00 19.52
C LYS A 152 17.42 13.08 19.15
N TRP A 153 17.26 11.77 19.39
CA TRP A 153 18.24 10.75 19.05
C TRP A 153 18.46 10.65 17.53
N LEU A 154 17.39 10.61 16.73
CA LEU A 154 17.47 10.61 15.27
C LEU A 154 18.22 11.83 14.75
N SER A 155 17.93 13.01 15.28
CA SER A 155 18.61 14.25 14.91
C SER A 155 20.12 14.17 15.18
N ARG A 156 20.53 13.62 16.32
CA ARG A 156 21.94 13.38 16.67
C ARG A 156 22.61 12.39 15.72
N VAL A 157 21.99 11.23 15.47
CA VAL A 157 22.56 10.18 14.61
C VAL A 157 22.67 10.64 13.16
N ILE A 158 21.65 11.31 12.63
CA ILE A 158 21.65 11.83 11.27
C ILE A 158 22.72 12.93 11.12
N LEU A 159 22.88 13.81 12.11
CA LEU A 159 23.93 14.82 12.12
C LEU A 159 25.32 14.16 12.11
N MET A 160 25.56 13.15 12.95
CA MET A 160 26.84 12.42 12.97
C MET A 160 27.14 11.70 11.66
N GLN A 161 26.13 11.06 11.02
CA GLN A 161 26.33 10.42 9.71
C GLN A 161 26.60 11.45 8.60
N LYS A 162 25.96 12.62 8.63
CA LYS A 162 26.24 13.71 7.67
C LYS A 162 27.67 14.24 7.84
N MET A 163 28.18 14.33 9.07
CA MET A 163 29.57 14.73 9.34
C MET A 163 30.58 13.69 8.87
N LEU A 164 30.32 12.39 9.09
CA LEU A 164 31.19 11.29 8.63
C LEU A 164 31.27 11.19 7.10
N ARG A 165 30.17 11.40 6.37
CA ARG A 165 30.17 11.39 4.89
C ARG A 165 30.91 12.58 4.27
N ARG A 166 31.03 13.70 4.99
CA ARG A 166 31.79 14.88 4.55
C ARG A 166 33.31 14.72 4.66
N GLN A 167 33.79 13.73 5.41
CA GLN A 167 35.22 13.42 5.57
C GLN A 167 35.69 12.22 4.74
N ALA A 168 34.81 11.61 3.93
CA ALA A 168 35.21 10.51 3.05
C ALA A 168 35.97 11.07 1.83
N PRO A 169 37.23 10.68 1.58
CA PRO A 169 37.96 11.12 0.40
C PRO A 169 37.28 10.61 -0.87
N SER A 170 37.22 11.44 -1.91
CA SER A 170 36.67 11.07 -3.22
C SER A 170 37.50 9.93 -3.82
N ILE A 171 36.95 8.73 -3.85
CA ILE A 171 37.50 7.63 -4.66
C ILE A 171 37.09 7.90 -6.10
N ASN A 172 37.80 8.81 -6.76
CA ASN A 172 37.77 9.05 -8.21
C ASN A 172 39.19 9.42 -8.64
N ALA A 173 40.12 8.47 -8.54
CA ALA A 173 41.40 8.51 -9.23
C ALA A 173 41.90 7.07 -9.31
N SER A 174 41.66 6.40 -10.45
CA SER A 174 42.38 5.21 -10.99
C SER A 174 41.46 4.45 -11.94
N PHE A 175 41.11 5.05 -13.08
CA PHE A 175 40.60 4.31 -14.23
C PHE A 175 40.91 5.06 -15.53
N GLU A 176 42.16 5.49 -15.70
CA GLU A 176 42.76 5.74 -17.02
C GLU A 176 44.25 5.38 -16.93
N ALA A 177 44.60 4.22 -17.48
CA ALA A 177 45.89 3.84 -18.05
C ALA A 177 45.68 2.57 -18.89
#